data_AF-A0A292PQW1-F1
#
_entry.id   AF-A0A292PQW1-F1
#
_cell.length_a   1.000
_cell.length_b   1.000
_cell.length_c   1.000
_cell.angle_alpha   90.00
_cell.angle_beta   90.00
_cell.angle_gamma   90.00
#
_symmetry.space_group_name_H-M   'P 1'
#
loop_
_entity.id
_entity.type
_entity.pdbx_description
1 polymer ?
#
loop_
_entity_poly.entity_id
_entity_poly.type
_entity_poly.pdbx_seq_one_letter_code
_entity_poly.pdbx_strand_id
1 'polypeptide(L)'
;MVQLETVDGTALHAHADVLDSGHGIRTDTPWNSFKTSTVERFLEYCYQGDYSAPKPAKPLLATPTSSVDDRDSEDSDTEDDTVLRHPDGLDYGEVFFSHAELYVLSQTQKRSSLTALCLNRLHKALDKAGTVPVRPQFANNLSDLLFYVYEHSNVGLIDDQQAHGLQNLVSSCAAMHIKEMREECNLLMRWRRT
;
A
#
# COMPACT_ATOMS: atom_id res chain seq x y z
N MET A 1 25.66 6.31 17.87
CA MET A 1 24.30 6.66 17.41
C MET A 1 24.43 7.41 16.11
N VAL A 2 23.54 7.14 15.16
CA VAL A 2 23.44 7.81 13.87
C VAL A 2 22.04 8.43 13.79
N GLN A 3 21.97 9.68 13.35
CA GLN A 3 20.71 10.39 13.13
C GLN A 3 20.27 10.18 11.68
N LEU A 4 18.99 9.81 11.49
CA LEU A 4 18.36 9.58 10.20
C LEU A 4 17.23 10.60 10.04
N GLU A 5 17.30 11.44 9.02
CA GLU A 5 16.24 12.41 8.72
C GLU A 5 15.31 11.84 7.64
N THR A 6 14.01 11.83 7.91
CA THR A 6 12.99 11.27 7.01
C THR A 6 12.34 12.37 6.17
N VAL A 7 11.58 12.00 5.14
CA VAL A 7 10.91 12.98 4.23
C VAL A 7 9.97 13.93 5.00
N ASP A 8 9.36 13.44 6.07
CA ASP A 8 8.45 14.19 6.93
C ASP A 8 9.19 15.15 7.89
N GLY A 9 10.52 15.26 7.80
CA GLY A 9 11.35 16.08 8.68
C GLY A 9 11.61 15.49 10.06
N THR A 10 11.16 14.25 10.32
CA THR A 10 11.38 13.56 11.60
C THR A 10 12.81 13.02 11.67
N ALA A 11 13.47 13.26 12.81
CA ALA A 11 14.79 12.71 13.10
C ALA A 11 14.68 11.44 13.94
N LEU A 12 15.07 10.30 13.37
CA LEU A 12 15.18 9.02 14.04
C LEU A 12 16.63 8.77 14.46
N HIS A 13 16.83 7.99 15.54
CA HIS A 13 18.17 7.66 16.04
C HIS A 13 18.36 6.16 16.08
N ALA A 14 19.44 5.68 15.48
CA ALA A 14 19.76 4.26 15.41
C ALA A 14 21.21 3.99 15.81
N HIS A 15 21.49 2.76 16.23
CA HIS A 15 22.86 2.35 16.49
C HIS A 15 23.60 2.05 15.17
N ALA A 16 24.88 2.43 15.09
CA ALA A 16 25.67 2.36 13.86
C ALA A 16 25.93 0.92 13.42
N ASP A 17 26.15 0.03 14.37
CA ASP A 17 26.30 -1.43 14.22
C ASP A 17 25.03 -2.12 13.69
N VAL A 18 23.85 -1.59 14.03
CA VAL A 18 22.56 -2.08 13.54
C VAL A 18 22.36 -1.74 12.06
N LEU A 19 22.85 -0.58 11.62
CA LEU A 19 22.79 -0.15 10.23
C LEU A 19 23.88 -0.80 9.37
N ASP A 20 25.03 -1.12 9.96
CA ASP A 20 26.12 -1.79 9.25
C ASP A 20 25.71 -3.23 8.87
N SER A 21 25.80 -3.55 7.58
CA SER A 21 25.58 -4.90 7.06
C SER A 21 26.88 -5.69 6.96
N GLY A 22 27.96 -5.22 7.61
CA GLY A 22 29.31 -5.75 7.45
C GLY A 22 29.96 -5.34 6.13
N HIS A 23 29.41 -4.34 5.44
CA HIS A 23 29.97 -3.74 4.22
C HIS A 23 30.29 -2.25 4.40
N GLY A 24 30.21 -1.76 5.64
CA GLY A 24 30.33 -0.34 5.96
C GLY A 24 28.98 0.37 5.86
N ILE A 25 28.83 1.43 6.65
CA ILE A 25 27.63 2.28 6.65
C ILE A 25 27.56 3.03 5.32
N ARG A 26 26.50 2.80 4.55
CA ARG A 26 26.17 3.59 3.37
C ARG A 26 25.69 4.97 3.80
N THR A 27 26.63 5.93 3.87
CA THR A 27 26.32 7.35 4.13
C THR A 27 25.57 8.01 2.97
N ASP A 28 25.48 7.34 1.83
CA ASP A 28 24.77 7.78 0.62
C ASP A 28 23.27 7.43 0.63
N THR A 29 22.76 6.84 1.71
CA THR A 29 21.33 6.50 1.76
C THR A 29 20.49 7.78 1.85
N PRO A 30 19.57 8.02 0.91
CA PRO A 30 18.64 9.13 0.98
C PRO A 30 17.47 8.81 1.92
N TRP A 31 17.73 8.80 3.23
CA TRP A 31 16.69 8.58 4.25
C TRP A 31 15.52 9.57 4.13
N ASN A 32 15.83 10.77 3.64
CA ASN A 32 14.88 11.85 3.37
C ASN A 32 13.95 11.58 2.18
N SER A 33 14.11 10.47 1.46
CA SER A 33 13.18 10.02 0.43
C SER A 33 12.07 9.10 0.96
N PHE A 34 12.12 8.73 2.25
CA PHE A 34 11.19 7.77 2.84
C PHE A 34 10.41 8.38 4.00
N LYS A 35 9.16 7.96 4.15
CA LYS A 35 8.28 8.29 5.28
C LYS A 35 8.88 7.77 6.59
N THR A 36 8.57 8.45 7.69
CA THR A 36 9.00 8.01 9.03
C THR A 36 8.62 6.56 9.30
N SER A 37 7.38 6.17 9.02
CA SER A 37 6.91 4.80 9.28
C SER A 37 7.66 3.72 8.47
N THR A 38 8.18 4.05 7.29
CA THR A 38 8.97 3.11 6.48
C THR A 38 10.37 2.93 7.05
N VAL A 39 10.99 4.02 7.51
CA VAL A 39 12.29 3.96 8.19
C VAL A 39 12.17 3.25 9.55
N GLU A 40 11.08 3.46 10.30
CA GLU A 40 10.82 2.74 11.55
C GLU A 40 10.70 1.23 11.34
N ARG A 41 9.95 0.77 10.33
CA ARG A 41 9.85 -0.67 10.00
C ARG A 41 11.19 -1.26 9.56
N PHE A 42 12.01 -0.48 8.85
CA PHE A 42 13.37 -0.89 8.51
C PHE A 42 14.22 -1.08 9.78
N LEU A 43 14.16 -0.13 10.71
CA LEU A 43 14.87 -0.24 11.99
C LEU A 43 14.36 -1.42 12.81
N GLU A 44 13.04 -1.61 12.89
CA GLU A 44 12.41 -2.75 13.55
C GLU A 44 13.00 -4.07 13.03
N TYR A 45 13.10 -4.21 11.71
CA TYR A 45 13.75 -5.36 11.09
C TYR A 45 15.23 -5.48 11.46
N CYS A 46 16.00 -4.40 11.45
CA CYS A 46 17.40 -4.46 11.82
C CYS A 46 17.62 -4.88 13.29
N TYR A 47 16.69 -4.53 14.19
CA TYR A 47 16.75 -4.92 15.61
C TYR A 47 16.22 -6.33 15.87
N GLN A 48 15.15 -6.74 15.19
CA GLN A 48 14.36 -7.92 15.57
C GLN A 48 14.41 -9.03 14.52
N GLY A 49 14.92 -8.75 13.32
CA GLY A 49 14.84 -9.64 12.16
C GLY A 49 13.46 -9.72 11.51
N ASP A 50 12.51 -8.88 11.96
CA ASP A 50 11.15 -8.79 11.41
C ASP A 50 10.58 -7.37 11.56
N TYR A 51 9.48 -7.06 10.84
CA TYR A 51 8.80 -5.78 10.93
C TYR A 51 7.28 -5.92 11.05
N SER A 52 6.61 -4.89 11.55
CA SER A 52 5.16 -4.85 11.70
C SER A 52 4.50 -4.16 10.49
N ALA A 53 3.59 -4.86 9.83
CA ALA A 53 2.79 -4.32 8.74
C ALA A 53 1.48 -3.71 9.27
N PRO A 54 0.96 -2.64 8.65
CA PRO A 54 -0.37 -2.13 8.98
C PRO A 54 -1.44 -3.19 8.68
N LYS A 55 -2.58 -3.06 9.34
CA LYS A 55 -3.74 -3.92 9.09
C LYS A 55 -4.61 -3.29 8.01
N PRO A 56 -5.29 -4.08 7.16
CA PRO A 56 -6.24 -3.54 6.20
C PRO A 56 -7.30 -2.69 6.92
N ALA A 57 -7.60 -1.51 6.39
CA ALA A 57 -8.57 -0.60 6.98
C ALA A 57 -9.99 -0.96 6.53
N LYS A 58 -10.99 -0.59 7.34
CA LYS A 58 -12.39 -0.60 6.89
C LYS A 58 -12.68 0.72 6.19
N PRO A 59 -13.38 0.73 5.05
CA PRO A 59 -13.78 1.98 4.42
C PRO A 59 -14.60 2.81 5.40
N LEU A 60 -14.23 4.07 5.59
CA LEU A 60 -15.04 5.00 6.36
C LEU A 60 -16.30 5.28 5.54
N LEU A 61 -17.44 4.69 5.94
CA LEU A 61 -18.76 5.11 5.48
C LEU A 61 -18.92 6.58 5.85
N ALA A 62 -18.97 7.46 4.85
CA ALA A 62 -19.31 8.86 5.07
C ALA A 62 -20.68 8.91 5.76
N THR A 63 -20.69 9.32 7.03
CA THR A 63 -21.94 9.57 7.75
C THR A 63 -22.66 10.68 6.98
N PRO A 64 -23.86 10.45 6.44
CA PRO A 64 -24.62 11.53 5.85
C PRO A 64 -24.90 12.53 6.98
N THR A 65 -24.33 13.73 6.86
CA THR A 65 -24.75 14.90 7.63
C THR A 65 -26.19 15.20 7.21
N SER A 66 -27.12 14.51 7.87
CA SER A 66 -28.55 14.82 7.87
C SER A 66 -28.68 16.20 8.50
N SER A 67 -28.83 17.23 7.66
CA SER A 67 -29.34 18.53 8.08
C SER A 67 -30.85 18.37 8.29
N VAL A 68 -31.26 18.45 9.54
CA VAL A 68 -32.65 18.49 9.98
C VAL A 68 -33.30 19.74 9.39
N ASP A 69 -34.27 19.57 8.51
CA ASP A 69 -35.27 20.60 8.20
C ASP A 69 -36.64 19.99 8.54
N ASP A 70 -37.20 20.45 9.66
CA ASP A 70 -38.53 20.12 10.16
C ASP A 70 -39.60 20.54 9.15
N ARG A 71 -40.22 19.57 8.46
CA ARG A 71 -41.52 19.77 7.80
C ARG A 71 -42.40 18.53 7.97
N ASP A 72 -43.40 18.68 8.83
CA ASP A 72 -44.54 17.77 8.99
C ASP A 72 -45.28 17.57 7.66
N SER A 73 -45.36 16.33 7.19
CA SER A 73 -46.38 15.86 6.24
C SER A 73 -46.52 14.34 6.35
N GLU A 74 -47.72 13.91 6.70
CA GLU A 74 -48.12 12.53 6.94
C GLU A 74 -48.22 11.69 5.65
N ASP A 75 -47.99 10.38 5.83
CA ASP A 75 -48.48 9.24 5.05
C ASP A 75 -47.96 9.02 3.61
N SER A 76 -46.97 8.12 3.49
CA SER A 76 -46.79 7.27 2.30
C SER A 76 -45.84 6.11 2.59
N ASP A 77 -46.40 4.94 2.91
CA ASP A 77 -45.70 3.65 2.92
C ASP A 77 -45.02 3.41 1.57
N THR A 78 -43.71 3.67 1.51
CA THR A 78 -42.87 3.27 0.39
C THR A 78 -41.66 2.54 0.95
N GLU A 79 -41.77 1.22 0.98
CA GLU A 79 -40.62 0.30 1.06
C GLU A 79 -39.84 0.43 -0.26
N ASP A 80 -39.09 1.52 -0.45
CA ASP A 80 -38.21 1.72 -1.60
C ASP A 80 -36.77 1.43 -1.21
N ASP A 81 -36.45 0.14 -1.28
CA ASP A 81 -35.23 -0.49 -1.79
C ASP A 81 -33.96 0.39 -1.91
N THR A 82 -33.50 0.99 -0.81
CA THR A 82 -32.09 1.43 -0.70
C THR A 82 -31.18 0.20 -0.60
N VAL A 83 -30.94 -0.44 -1.75
CA VAL A 83 -29.87 -1.40 -1.97
C VAL A 83 -28.51 -0.68 -1.85
N LEU A 84 -28.10 -0.33 -0.63
CA LEU A 84 -26.72 0.01 -0.30
C LEU A 84 -25.89 -1.28 -0.26
N ARG A 85 -25.71 -1.95 -1.42
CA ARG A 85 -24.95 -3.19 -1.49
C ARG A 85 -23.44 -2.93 -1.40
N HIS A 86 -22.96 -3.15 -0.17
CA HIS A 86 -21.63 -3.53 0.30
C HIS A 86 -20.48 -2.51 0.25
N PRO A 87 -20.32 -1.74 1.34
CA PRO A 87 -19.06 -1.08 1.69
C PRO A 87 -18.05 -2.02 2.39
N ASP A 88 -18.26 -3.34 2.37
CA ASP A 88 -17.48 -4.29 3.19
C ASP A 88 -16.11 -4.68 2.60
N GLY A 89 -15.66 -3.99 1.56
CA GLY A 89 -14.34 -4.21 0.99
C GLY A 89 -13.24 -3.63 1.88
N LEU A 90 -12.35 -4.44 2.44
CA LEU A 90 -11.19 -3.94 3.18
C LEU A 90 -10.23 -3.17 2.26
N ASP A 91 -9.70 -2.07 2.78
CA ASP A 91 -8.66 -1.28 2.13
C ASP A 91 -7.28 -1.87 2.44
N TYR A 92 -6.60 -2.32 1.39
CA TYR A 92 -5.25 -2.86 1.46
C TYR A 92 -4.18 -1.86 1.00
N GLY A 93 -4.53 -0.64 0.60
CA GLY A 93 -3.60 0.33 0.03
C GLY A 93 -2.39 0.54 0.93
N GLU A 94 -2.60 0.90 2.20
CA GLU A 94 -1.51 1.11 3.15
C GLU A 94 -0.66 -0.16 3.37
N VAL A 95 -1.29 -1.34 3.37
CA VAL A 95 -0.59 -2.63 3.50
C VAL A 95 0.35 -2.84 2.32
N PHE A 96 -0.14 -2.63 1.10
CA PHE A 96 0.66 -2.77 -0.12
C PHE A 96 1.82 -1.77 -0.15
N PHE A 97 1.55 -0.50 0.13
CA PHE A 97 2.57 0.54 0.14
C PHE A 97 3.63 0.30 1.23
N SER A 98 3.23 -0.19 2.42
CA SER A 98 4.20 -0.48 3.48
C SER A 98 5.23 -1.54 3.06
N HIS A 99 4.82 -2.56 2.30
CA HIS A 99 5.72 -3.58 1.79
C HIS A 99 6.53 -3.10 0.58
N ALA A 100 5.92 -2.33 -0.32
CA ALA A 100 6.57 -1.82 -1.51
C ALA A 100 7.63 -0.75 -1.20
N GLU A 101 7.32 0.23 -0.34
CA GLU A 101 8.28 1.24 0.09
C GLU A 101 9.45 0.61 0.86
N LEU A 102 9.17 -0.34 1.76
CA LEU A 102 10.22 -1.05 2.50
C LEU A 102 11.06 -1.95 1.60
N TYR A 103 10.48 -2.52 0.54
CA TYR A 103 11.23 -3.22 -0.49
C TYR A 103 12.22 -2.29 -1.19
N VAL A 104 11.78 -1.09 -1.61
CA VAL A 104 12.67 -0.11 -2.25
C VAL A 104 13.80 0.30 -1.29
N LEU A 105 13.48 0.57 -0.03
CA LEU A 105 14.48 0.91 0.99
C LEU A 105 15.44 -0.26 1.28
N SER A 106 14.96 -1.50 1.32
CA SER A 106 15.84 -2.65 1.54
C SER A 106 16.82 -2.88 0.40
N GLN A 107 16.42 -2.55 -0.83
CA GLN A 107 17.29 -2.60 -2.01
C GLN A 107 18.38 -1.52 -1.95
N THR A 108 18.04 -0.27 -1.60
CA THR A 108 19.05 0.79 -1.46
C THR A 108 20.07 0.45 -0.37
N GLN A 109 19.63 -0.26 0.67
CA GLN A 109 20.46 -0.78 1.76
C GLN A 109 21.14 -2.13 1.48
N LYS A 110 20.91 -2.75 0.31
CA LYS A 110 21.43 -4.08 -0.05
C LYS A 110 21.10 -5.17 0.97
N ARG A 111 19.94 -5.08 1.63
CA ARG A 111 19.45 -6.06 2.62
C ARG A 111 18.58 -7.12 1.93
N SER A 112 19.22 -8.08 1.26
CA SER A 112 18.55 -9.11 0.45
C SER A 112 17.51 -9.93 1.22
N SER A 113 17.76 -10.25 2.49
CA SER A 113 16.81 -10.97 3.35
C SER A 113 15.53 -10.17 3.62
N LEU A 114 15.66 -8.86 3.86
CA LEU A 114 14.51 -7.97 4.01
C LEU A 114 13.77 -7.80 2.68
N THR A 115 14.50 -7.64 1.59
CA THR A 115 13.94 -7.57 0.23
C THR A 115 13.04 -8.78 -0.06
N ALA A 116 13.53 -10.00 0.19
CA ALA A 116 12.76 -11.23 -0.01
C ALA A 116 11.54 -11.31 0.92
N LEU A 117 11.69 -10.88 2.18
CA LEU A 117 10.60 -10.85 3.16
C LEU A 117 9.48 -9.88 2.73
N CYS A 118 9.83 -8.69 2.24
CA CYS A 118 8.87 -7.72 1.71
C CYS A 118 8.09 -8.27 0.51
N LEU A 119 8.77 -8.89 -0.46
CA LEU A 119 8.08 -9.51 -1.60
C LEU A 119 7.14 -10.62 -1.16
N ASN A 120 7.58 -11.50 -0.26
CA ASN A 120 6.75 -12.60 0.20
C ASN A 120 5.48 -12.11 0.93
N ARG A 121 5.63 -11.08 1.77
CA ARG A 121 4.50 -10.48 2.50
C ARG A 121 3.55 -9.73 1.58
N LEU A 122 4.08 -8.99 0.60
CA LEU A 122 3.26 -8.35 -0.42
C LEU A 122 2.47 -9.36 -1.24
N HIS A 123 3.11 -10.45 -1.70
CA HIS A 123 2.42 -11.52 -2.42
C HIS A 123 1.25 -12.10 -1.60
N LYS A 124 1.50 -12.41 -0.32
CA LYS A 124 0.44 -12.90 0.58
C LYS A 124 -0.67 -11.87 0.82
N ALA A 125 -0.34 -10.57 0.85
CA ALA A 125 -1.33 -9.52 0.99
C ALA A 125 -2.20 -9.41 -0.28
N LEU A 126 -1.60 -9.48 -1.46
CA LEU A 126 -2.28 -9.50 -2.76
C LEU A 126 -3.22 -10.72 -2.88
N ASP A 127 -2.72 -11.92 -2.55
CA ASP A 127 -3.54 -13.14 -2.54
C ASP A 127 -4.76 -12.99 -1.63
N LYS A 128 -4.55 -12.52 -0.39
CA LYS A 128 -5.63 -12.32 0.56
C LYS A 128 -6.66 -11.32 0.05
N ALA A 129 -6.20 -10.18 -0.46
CA ALA A 129 -7.08 -9.15 -0.99
C ALA A 129 -7.89 -9.65 -2.22
N GLY A 130 -7.36 -10.60 -3.00
CA GLY A 130 -8.04 -11.21 -4.14
C GLY A 130 -9.01 -12.36 -3.83
N THR A 131 -9.03 -12.91 -2.60
CA THR A 131 -9.75 -14.17 -2.28
C THR A 131 -11.23 -14.05 -1.86
N VAL A 132 -11.81 -12.84 -1.80
CA VAL A 132 -13.18 -12.57 -1.27
C VAL A 132 -13.87 -11.53 -2.20
N PRO A 133 -15.21 -11.34 -2.24
CA PRO A 133 -15.80 -10.19 -2.94
C PRO A 133 -15.47 -8.87 -2.22
N VAL A 134 -14.21 -8.42 -2.31
CA VAL A 134 -13.72 -7.10 -1.89
C VAL A 134 -13.46 -6.30 -3.18
N ARG A 135 -14.53 -6.14 -3.96
CA ARG A 135 -14.48 -5.72 -5.39
C ARG A 135 -14.94 -4.28 -5.65
N PRO A 136 -14.59 -3.32 -4.79
CA PRO A 136 -14.35 -1.97 -5.34
C PRO A 136 -12.96 -1.41 -5.04
N GLN A 137 -12.33 -1.83 -3.94
CA GLN A 137 -11.07 -1.21 -3.49
C GLN A 137 -9.83 -1.96 -3.95
N PHE A 138 -9.94 -3.27 -4.22
CA PHE A 138 -8.79 -4.04 -4.68
C PHE A 138 -8.22 -3.51 -6.00
N ALA A 139 -9.06 -3.20 -6.98
CA ALA A 139 -8.60 -2.67 -8.27
C ALA A 139 -7.92 -1.30 -8.13
N ASN A 140 -8.48 -0.41 -7.29
CA ASN A 140 -7.89 0.90 -7.01
C ASN A 140 -6.53 0.75 -6.31
N ASN A 141 -6.47 -0.05 -5.24
CA ASN A 141 -5.24 -0.31 -4.49
C ASN A 141 -4.16 -0.96 -5.36
N LEU A 142 -4.54 -1.88 -6.25
CA LEU A 142 -3.63 -2.52 -7.19
C LEU A 142 -3.16 -1.56 -8.28
N SER A 143 -4.05 -0.68 -8.77
CA SER A 143 -3.71 0.38 -9.74
C SER A 143 -2.70 1.36 -9.15
N ASP A 144 -2.94 1.85 -7.93
CA ASP A 144 -2.06 2.78 -7.24
C ASP A 144 -0.69 2.14 -6.95
N LEU A 145 -0.69 0.86 -6.54
CA LEU A 145 0.53 0.09 -6.36
C LEU A 145 1.29 -0.08 -7.69
N LEU A 146 0.60 -0.38 -8.79
CA LEU A 146 1.22 -0.52 -10.11
C LEU A 146 1.88 0.79 -10.55
N PHE A 147 1.18 1.92 -10.38
CA PHE A 147 1.72 3.23 -10.69
C PHE A 147 3.00 3.52 -9.89
N TYR A 148 2.94 3.29 -8.58
CA TYR A 148 4.09 3.44 -7.68
C TYR A 148 5.29 2.62 -8.13
N VAL A 149 5.08 1.34 -8.43
CA VAL A 149 6.18 0.43 -8.79
C VAL A 149 6.87 0.87 -10.09
N TYR A 150 6.12 1.34 -11.09
CA TYR A 150 6.70 1.85 -12.34
C TYR A 150 7.40 3.20 -12.18
N GLU A 151 6.92 4.06 -11.27
CA GLU A 151 7.58 5.32 -10.94
C GLU A 151 8.93 5.07 -10.23
N HIS A 152 8.98 4.06 -9.36
CA HIS A 152 10.15 3.77 -8.53
C HIS A 152 11.09 2.69 -9.13
N SER A 153 10.71 2.02 -10.23
CA SER A 153 11.57 1.06 -10.93
C SER A 153 12.68 1.70 -11.74
N ASN A 154 12.59 3.00 -12.05
CA ASN A 154 13.56 3.73 -12.87
C ASN A 154 14.67 4.42 -12.07
N VAL A 155 14.68 4.28 -10.74
CA VAL A 155 15.78 4.80 -9.93
C VAL A 155 16.98 3.88 -10.15
N GLY A 156 17.91 4.30 -11.02
CA GLY A 156 19.09 3.58 -11.52
C GLY A 156 20.14 3.16 -10.47
N LEU A 157 19.70 2.61 -9.35
CA LEU A 157 20.49 2.13 -8.21
C LEU A 157 20.37 0.60 -8.03
N ILE A 158 19.64 -0.08 -8.90
CA ILE A 158 19.35 -1.50 -8.77
C ILE A 158 19.98 -2.22 -9.97
N ASP A 159 20.81 -3.23 -9.69
CA ASP A 159 21.29 -4.19 -10.67
C ASP A 159 20.07 -4.78 -11.41
N ASP A 160 20.07 -4.80 -12.74
CA ASP A 160 18.88 -5.00 -13.58
C ASP A 160 18.04 -6.20 -13.09
N GLN A 161 18.68 -7.26 -12.59
CA GLN A 161 18.05 -8.47 -12.07
C GLN A 161 17.09 -8.25 -10.86
N GLN A 162 17.34 -7.26 -9.99
CA GLN A 162 16.61 -7.09 -8.71
C GLN A 162 15.42 -6.11 -8.78
N ALA A 163 15.44 -5.13 -9.70
CA ALA A 163 14.31 -4.21 -9.85
C ALA A 163 13.05 -4.94 -10.37
N HIS A 164 13.25 -6.05 -11.07
CA HIS A 164 12.17 -6.83 -11.66
C HIS A 164 11.30 -7.58 -10.65
N GLY A 165 11.75 -7.85 -9.42
CA GLY A 165 10.99 -8.68 -8.48
C GLY A 165 9.62 -8.09 -8.12
N LEU A 166 9.61 -6.83 -7.68
CA LEU A 166 8.40 -6.12 -7.30
C LEU A 166 7.51 -5.84 -8.53
N GLN A 167 8.10 -5.38 -9.62
CA GLN A 167 7.39 -5.10 -10.87
C GLN A 167 6.75 -6.36 -11.47
N ASN A 168 7.47 -7.47 -11.56
CA ASN A 168 6.89 -8.73 -12.05
C ASN A 168 5.73 -9.19 -11.17
N LEU A 169 5.89 -9.12 -9.84
CA LEU A 169 4.84 -9.53 -8.92
C LEU A 169 3.55 -8.73 -9.14
N VAL A 170 3.65 -7.40 -9.12
CA VAL A 170 2.48 -6.52 -9.22
C VAL A 170 1.88 -6.58 -10.63
N SER A 171 2.69 -6.57 -11.68
CA SER A 171 2.21 -6.70 -13.07
C SER A 171 1.56 -8.05 -13.34
N SER A 172 2.08 -9.15 -12.79
CA SER A 172 1.45 -10.48 -12.92
C SER A 172 0.12 -10.54 -12.19
N CYS A 173 0.03 -9.95 -10.99
CA CYS A 173 -1.23 -9.83 -10.25
C CYS A 173 -2.26 -9.00 -11.03
N ALA A 174 -1.88 -7.84 -11.56
CA ALA A 174 -2.74 -7.02 -12.40
C ALA A 174 -3.22 -7.77 -13.66
N ALA A 175 -2.34 -8.54 -14.30
CA ALA A 175 -2.70 -9.35 -15.46
C ALA A 175 -3.73 -10.44 -15.11
N MET A 176 -3.61 -11.08 -13.94
CA MET A 176 -4.59 -12.08 -13.48
C MET A 176 -5.98 -11.48 -13.23
N HIS A 177 -6.04 -10.22 -12.78
CA HIS A 177 -7.28 -9.53 -12.42
C HIS A 177 -7.75 -8.49 -13.45
N ILE A 178 -7.17 -8.50 -14.67
CA ILE A 178 -7.42 -7.47 -15.68
C ILE A 178 -8.89 -7.41 -16.14
N LYS A 179 -9.60 -8.55 -16.10
CA LYS A 179 -11.01 -8.61 -16.48
C LYS A 179 -11.88 -7.91 -15.43
N GLU A 180 -11.64 -8.19 -14.15
CA GLU A 180 -12.31 -7.55 -13.04
C GLU A 180 -12.07 -6.04 -13.03
N MET A 181 -10.81 -5.61 -13.17
CA MET A 181 -10.47 -4.19 -13.24
C MET A 181 -11.20 -3.47 -14.39
N ARG A 182 -11.33 -4.14 -15.55
CA ARG A 182 -12.07 -3.60 -16.70
C ARG A 182 -13.56 -3.44 -16.42
N GLU A 183 -14.17 -4.40 -15.73
CA GLU A 183 -15.60 -4.38 -15.39
C GLU A 183 -15.92 -3.23 -14.42
N GLU A 184 -15.10 -3.01 -13.40
CA GLU A 184 -15.26 -1.89 -12.46
C GLU A 184 -15.14 -0.52 -13.16
N CYS A 185 -14.14 -0.35 -14.04
CA CYS A 185 -14.01 0.85 -14.86
C CYS A 185 -15.24 1.11 -15.75
N ASN A 186 -15.79 0.05 -16.36
CA ASN A 186 -16.99 0.17 -17.19
C ASN A 186 -18.23 0.58 -16.39
N LEU A 187 -18.36 0.09 -15.15
CA LEU A 187 -19.43 0.48 -14.25
C LEU A 187 -19.33 1.96 -13.91
N LEU A 188 -18.15 2.44 -13.46
CA LEU A 188 -17.92 3.86 -13.15
C LEU A 188 -18.25 4.79 -14.33
N MET A 189 -17.92 4.37 -15.55
CA MET A 189 -18.17 5.15 -16.77
C MET A 189 -19.65 5.16 -17.21
N ARG A 190 -20.47 4.20 -16.76
CA ARG A 190 -21.92 4.20 -16.98
C ARG A 190 -22.63 5.19 -16.06
N TRP A 191 -22.23 5.28 -14.79
CA TRP A 191 -22.83 6.18 -13.80
C TRP A 191 -22.61 7.67 -14.11
N ARG A 192 -21.59 8.03 -14.90
CA ARG A 192 -21.35 9.42 -15.31
C ARG A 192 -22.19 9.90 -16.50
N ARG A 193 -23.03 9.04 -17.10
CA ARG A 193 -23.83 9.38 -18.30
C ARG A 193 -25.34 9.49 -18.06
N THR A 194 -25.80 9.25 -16.84
CA THR A 194 -27.17 9.43 -16.38
C THR A 194 -27.26 10.67 -15.50
#